data_AF-A0A2W0C8H6-F1
#
_entry.id   AF-A0A2W0C8H6-F1
#
_cell.length_a   1.000
_cell.length_b   1.000
_cell.length_c   1.000
_cell.angle_alpha   90.00
_cell.angle_beta   90.00
_cell.angle_gamma   90.00
#
_symmetry.space_group_name_H-M   'P 1'
#
loop_
_entity.id
_entity.type
_entity.pdbx_description
1 polymer ?
#
loop_
_entity_poly.entity_id
_entity_poly.type
_entity_poly.pdbx_seq_one_letter_code
_entity_poly.pdbx_strand_id
1 'polypeptide(L)'
;MKRSNLNFYDESGFAPDELFTTSEPFTTQNSDFRLGGDVDVTLLPKQFPNQLIYASSASSTDTYFFRKYRDFAKKMFLGDKRYFVADISSDVVINATYNGILYPVSLLSQEKVDTAMRDNKEKAMREYKNIFTTEGSDQQIIKRAAIIRNSEVQVPVLGNDGTQSFVLAVDPARQHDNSICTPAEFYLDENVGWKMRISNSVSFVDVAKKKKTPMKTPDQIKHFKNLLLDYNGKQAADYENVMQVLIDSGAGGSGVSSWADGLLDDWVDERGISHKGLIDSQHDEYKIHTSKYPNASNILTLVSPQKYKKDMFDALIEMMSLDLITFTETYDNKGFLTLVDENGEAKQHKLSSDEELALVNVDIAKEELVSIYSFKSTNGNVRYDLPPDKLNKIGDDRAYTIAMLAWYLRNLRRESITKRTVEKVDWANAPSAISAVNF
;
A
#
# COMPACT_ATOMS: atom_id res chain seq x y z
N MET A 1 -11.62 15.42 41.58
CA MET A 1 -11.08 14.46 40.58
C MET A 1 -9.93 15.16 39.86
N LYS A 2 -8.68 14.70 40.02
CA LYS A 2 -7.50 15.32 39.41
C LYS A 2 -7.42 14.87 37.95
N ARG A 3 -7.38 15.81 37.00
CA ARG A 3 -7.19 15.50 35.57
C ARG A 3 -5.70 15.45 35.22
N SER A 4 -5.37 15.17 33.96
CA SER A 4 -3.99 15.04 33.49
C SER A 4 -3.25 16.37 33.53
N ASN A 5 -2.01 16.33 34.05
CA ASN A 5 -1.11 17.49 34.07
C ASN A 5 -0.22 17.55 32.82
N LEU A 6 -0.04 16.44 32.12
CA LEU A 6 0.78 16.32 30.92
C LEU A 6 0.17 15.24 30.02
N ASN A 7 -0.15 15.61 28.78
CA ASN A 7 -0.41 14.62 27.74
C ASN A 7 0.77 14.63 26.76
N PHE A 8 1.34 13.46 26.53
CA PHE A 8 2.38 13.24 25.54
C PHE A 8 1.79 12.37 24.44
N TYR A 9 1.69 12.93 23.24
CA TYR A 9 1.26 12.21 22.04
C TYR A 9 2.50 11.86 21.23
N ASP A 10 2.88 10.59 21.28
CA ASP A 10 3.90 10.03 20.40
C ASP A 10 3.27 9.61 19.06
N GLU A 11 4.05 9.65 17.98
CA GLU A 11 3.58 9.38 16.60
C GLU A 11 2.29 10.15 16.20
N SER A 12 2.18 11.39 16.69
CA SER A 12 0.98 12.21 16.53
C SER A 12 0.63 12.56 15.08
N GLY A 13 1.57 12.44 14.14
CA GLY A 13 1.33 12.61 12.71
C GLY A 13 0.52 11.50 12.06
N PHE A 14 0.40 10.34 12.71
CA PHE A 14 -0.31 9.16 12.19
C PHE A 14 -1.52 8.77 13.05
N ALA A 15 -1.72 9.43 14.19
CA ALA A 15 -2.87 9.19 15.06
C ALA A 15 -4.16 9.81 14.50
N PRO A 16 -5.34 9.19 14.77
CA PRO A 16 -6.63 9.71 14.32
C PRO A 16 -7.00 11.01 15.04
N ASP A 17 -7.64 11.94 14.32
CA ASP A 17 -8.06 13.26 14.84
C ASP A 17 -8.91 13.16 16.13
N GLU A 18 -9.73 12.11 16.24
CA GLU A 18 -10.60 11.87 17.41
C GLU A 18 -9.82 11.66 18.72
N LEU A 19 -8.62 11.09 18.65
CA LEU A 19 -7.76 10.93 19.82
C LEU A 19 -7.47 12.29 20.46
N PHE A 20 -7.13 13.29 19.64
CA PHE A 20 -6.76 14.62 20.12
C PHE A 20 -7.96 15.40 20.63
N THR A 21 -9.09 15.35 19.92
CA THR A 21 -10.29 16.12 20.32
C THR A 21 -10.87 15.65 21.65
N THR A 22 -10.76 14.35 21.95
CA THR A 22 -11.26 13.75 23.19
C THR A 22 -10.31 13.93 24.37
N SER A 23 -8.99 13.89 24.15
CA SER A 23 -8.00 13.86 25.23
C SER A 23 -7.32 15.20 25.54
N GLU A 24 -7.21 16.14 24.59
CA GLU A 24 -6.69 17.50 24.84
C GLU A 24 -7.44 18.25 25.97
N PRO A 25 -8.79 18.15 26.08
CA PRO A 25 -9.52 18.81 27.15
C PRO A 25 -9.10 18.39 28.57
N PHE A 26 -8.38 17.28 28.74
CA PHE A 26 -7.92 16.83 30.06
C PHE A 26 -6.89 17.76 30.69
N THR A 27 -6.11 18.51 29.91
CA THR A 27 -5.10 19.45 30.43
C THR A 27 -5.64 20.87 30.64
N THR A 28 -6.92 21.14 30.33
CA THR A 28 -7.53 22.48 30.42
C THR A 28 -7.78 22.97 31.84
N GLN A 29 -7.68 22.09 32.84
CA GLN A 29 -7.89 22.46 34.24
C GLN A 29 -6.80 23.45 34.70
N ASN A 30 -7.20 24.54 35.35
CA ASN A 30 -6.23 25.51 35.88
C ASN A 30 -5.43 24.87 37.02
N SER A 31 -4.11 24.74 36.85
CA SER A 31 -3.21 24.16 37.85
C SER A 31 -3.05 25.04 39.10
N ASP A 32 -3.42 26.32 39.01
CA ASP A 32 -3.45 27.26 40.15
C ASP A 32 -4.72 27.16 41.00
N PHE A 33 -5.75 26.43 40.57
CA PHE A 33 -7.01 26.33 41.33
C PHE A 33 -6.84 25.51 42.62
N ARG A 34 -7.00 26.17 43.77
CA ARG A 34 -6.91 25.57 45.10
C ARG A 34 -8.11 26.00 45.96
N LEU A 35 -8.67 25.05 46.71
CA LEU A 35 -9.72 25.28 47.70
C LEU A 35 -9.26 24.72 49.06
N GLY A 36 -9.42 25.50 50.13
CA GLY A 36 -9.27 25.05 51.52
C GLY A 36 -8.15 25.71 52.32
N GLY A 37 -8.35 25.80 53.64
CA GLY A 37 -7.42 26.32 54.66
C GLY A 37 -7.62 27.81 55.01
N ASP A 38 -7.03 28.24 56.14
CA ASP A 38 -6.92 29.66 56.57
C ASP A 38 -5.74 30.38 55.90
N VAL A 39 -5.40 29.99 54.67
CA VAL A 39 -4.23 30.51 53.95
C VAL A 39 -4.68 31.36 52.78
N ASP A 40 -4.10 32.56 52.65
CA ASP A 40 -4.30 33.41 51.49
C ASP A 40 -3.72 32.75 50.23
N VAL A 41 -4.61 32.26 49.38
CA VAL A 41 -4.27 31.57 48.13
C VAL A 41 -3.53 32.45 47.13
N THR A 42 -3.55 33.78 47.29
CA THR A 42 -2.82 34.72 46.42
C THR A 42 -1.33 34.79 46.71
N LEU A 43 -0.90 34.36 47.89
CA LEU A 43 0.51 34.31 48.31
C LEU A 43 1.22 33.03 47.89
N LEU A 44 0.48 32.07 47.31
CA LEU A 44 1.04 30.80 46.88
C LEU A 44 1.81 30.95 45.55
N PRO A 45 2.93 30.23 45.38
CA PRO A 45 3.66 30.24 44.12
C PRO A 45 2.80 29.63 43.01
N LYS A 46 2.85 30.28 41.83
CA LYS A 46 2.21 29.78 40.62
C LYS A 46 2.68 28.37 40.31
N GLN A 47 1.75 27.49 39.99
CA GLN A 47 2.05 26.13 39.56
C GLN A 47 2.54 26.12 38.12
N PHE A 48 3.25 25.04 37.78
CA PHE A 48 3.55 24.77 36.38
C PHE A 48 2.24 24.60 35.62
N PRO A 49 2.06 25.26 34.46
CA PRO A 49 0.92 25.02 33.60
C PRO A 49 0.90 23.56 33.14
N ASN A 50 -0.30 23.01 32.94
CA ASN A 50 -0.40 21.70 32.31
C ASN A 50 0.12 21.76 30.87
N GLN A 51 0.70 20.65 30.41
CA GLN A 51 1.45 20.61 29.16
C GLN A 51 0.82 19.64 28.16
N LEU A 52 0.90 20.00 26.88
CA LEU A 52 0.60 19.14 25.75
C LEU A 52 1.88 19.04 24.93
N ILE A 53 2.38 17.82 24.75
CA ILE A 53 3.56 17.53 23.93
C ILE A 53 3.12 16.65 22.76
N TYR A 54 3.47 17.07 21.56
CA TYR A 54 3.22 16.35 20.32
C TYR A 54 4.57 16.02 19.71
N ALA A 55 4.89 14.73 19.62
CA ALA A 55 6.08 14.20 18.96
C ALA A 55 5.64 13.32 17.78
N SER A 56 6.34 13.43 16.66
CA SER A 56 6.10 12.63 15.46
C SER A 56 7.20 12.90 14.44
N SER A 57 7.47 11.94 13.56
CA SER A 57 8.09 12.25 12.27
C SER A 57 7.12 13.08 11.41
N ALA A 58 7.64 13.73 10.36
CA ALA A 58 6.77 14.51 9.47
C ALA A 58 5.68 13.61 8.87
N SER A 59 4.51 14.17 8.60
CA SER A 59 3.38 13.45 8.02
C SER A 59 2.82 14.26 6.85
N SER A 60 1.52 14.17 6.58
CA SER A 60 0.88 15.04 5.58
C SER A 60 0.47 16.39 6.18
N THR A 61 0.42 17.41 5.32
CA THR A 61 -0.07 18.76 5.64
C THR A 61 -1.56 18.85 5.98
N ASP A 62 -2.35 17.81 5.76
CA ASP A 62 -3.76 17.76 6.16
C ASP A 62 -3.97 17.23 7.59
N THR A 63 -2.95 16.65 8.21
CA THR A 63 -3.06 16.01 9.53
C THR A 63 -3.31 17.01 10.66
N TYR A 64 -3.91 16.53 11.75
CA TYR A 64 -4.07 17.31 12.98
C TYR A 64 -2.73 17.83 13.51
N PHE A 65 -1.71 16.97 13.48
CA PHE A 65 -0.35 17.33 13.89
C PHE A 65 0.22 18.48 13.07
N PHE A 66 0.14 18.45 11.73
CA PHE A 66 0.65 19.55 10.91
C PHE A 66 -0.07 20.88 11.19
N ARG A 67 -1.40 20.83 11.41
CA ARG A 67 -2.17 22.03 11.78
C ARG A 67 -1.65 22.64 13.08
N LYS A 68 -1.36 21.82 14.10
CA LYS A 68 -0.76 22.26 15.38
C LYS A 68 0.68 22.74 15.19
N TYR A 69 1.53 21.98 14.52
CA TYR A 69 2.91 22.36 14.19
C TYR A 69 2.96 23.75 13.55
N ARG A 70 2.15 23.97 12.50
CA ARG A 70 2.06 25.26 11.79
C ARG A 70 1.56 26.39 12.68
N ASP A 71 0.50 26.16 13.46
CA ASP A 71 -0.07 27.18 14.37
C ASP A 71 0.91 27.54 15.50
N PHE A 72 1.52 26.54 16.12
CA PHE A 72 2.45 26.71 17.23
C PHE A 72 3.75 27.37 16.77
N ALA A 73 4.25 27.01 15.58
CA ALA A 73 5.41 27.66 14.98
C ALA A 73 5.12 29.16 14.76
N LYS A 74 3.96 29.52 14.20
CA LYS A 74 3.55 30.92 14.04
C LYS A 74 3.52 31.66 15.38
N LYS A 75 2.91 31.07 16.41
CA LYS A 75 2.82 31.69 17.75
C LYS A 75 4.20 31.84 18.41
N MET A 76 5.06 30.84 18.25
CA MET A 76 6.45 30.90 18.71
C MET A 76 7.22 32.02 18.02
N PHE A 77 7.10 32.17 16.68
CA PHE A 77 7.72 33.28 15.94
C PHE A 77 7.17 34.65 16.33
N LEU A 78 5.89 34.72 16.73
CA LEU A 78 5.29 35.93 17.30
C LEU A 78 5.75 36.22 18.75
N GLY A 79 6.57 35.37 19.33
CA GLY A 79 7.14 35.54 20.68
C GLY A 79 6.27 35.04 21.83
N ASP A 80 5.21 34.27 21.55
CA ASP A 80 4.38 33.67 22.59
C ASP A 80 5.11 32.50 23.26
N LYS A 81 5.62 32.75 24.47
CA LYS A 81 6.42 31.78 25.26
C LYS A 81 5.65 30.52 25.68
N ARG A 82 4.33 30.47 25.47
CA ARG A 82 3.51 29.27 25.74
C ARG A 82 3.66 28.21 24.67
N TYR A 83 4.20 28.56 23.51
CA TYR A 83 4.34 27.67 22.36
C TYR A 83 5.82 27.50 22.03
N PHE A 84 6.20 26.24 21.82
CA PHE A 84 7.54 25.87 21.40
C PHE A 84 7.42 24.80 20.33
N VAL A 85 8.17 24.96 19.25
CA VAL A 85 8.27 24.00 18.16
C VAL A 85 9.74 23.81 17.85
N ALA A 86 10.19 22.56 17.87
CA ALA A 86 11.52 22.17 17.43
C ALA A 86 11.38 21.27 16.20
N ASP A 87 12.11 21.62 15.15
CA ASP A 87 12.28 20.80 13.97
C ASP A 87 13.70 20.21 14.01
N ILE A 88 13.79 18.91 14.29
CA ILE A 88 15.06 18.22 14.53
C ILE A 88 15.24 17.17 13.43
N SER A 89 15.91 17.52 12.35
CA SER A 89 16.20 16.58 11.26
C SER A 89 17.39 15.68 11.59
N SER A 90 17.57 14.63 10.79
CA SER A 90 18.72 13.73 10.88
C SER A 90 20.05 14.47 10.82
N ASP A 91 20.12 15.62 10.13
CA ASP A 91 21.36 16.40 9.99
C ASP A 91 21.84 16.96 11.32
N VAL A 92 20.89 17.32 12.20
CA VAL A 92 21.21 17.78 13.57
C VAL A 92 21.71 16.60 14.41
N VAL A 93 21.08 15.43 14.26
CA VAL A 93 21.42 14.20 15.00
C VAL A 93 22.79 13.65 14.57
N ILE A 94 23.09 13.69 13.27
CA ILE A 94 24.36 13.24 12.69
C ILE A 94 25.52 14.11 13.19
N ASN A 95 25.29 15.41 13.29
CA ASN A 95 26.29 16.39 13.70
C ASN A 95 26.14 16.80 15.18
N ALA A 96 25.62 15.90 16.02
CA ALA A 96 25.36 16.20 17.42
C ALA A 96 26.64 16.67 18.13
N THR A 97 26.51 17.75 18.90
CA THR A 97 27.62 18.32 19.69
C THR A 97 27.35 18.16 21.18
N TYR A 98 28.41 17.91 21.94
CA TYR A 98 28.41 17.95 23.40
C TYR A 98 29.30 19.11 23.85
N ASN A 99 28.72 20.09 24.55
CA ASN A 99 29.37 21.35 24.91
C ASN A 99 30.00 22.10 23.71
N GLY A 100 29.34 22.07 22.55
CA GLY A 100 29.82 22.72 21.32
C GLY A 100 30.93 21.97 20.59
N ILE A 101 31.35 20.80 21.07
CA ILE A 101 32.32 19.92 20.41
C ILE A 101 31.57 18.78 19.74
N LEU A 102 31.86 18.51 18.46
CA LEU A 102 31.29 17.37 17.74
C LEU A 102 31.53 16.08 18.53
N TYR A 103 30.45 15.35 18.79
CA TYR A 103 30.55 14.11 19.54
C TYR A 103 31.19 13.03 18.65
N PRO A 104 32.14 12.23 19.15
CA PRO A 104 32.91 11.30 18.32
C PRO A 104 32.07 10.13 17.77
N VAL A 105 30.90 9.88 18.35
CA VAL A 105 29.98 8.82 17.93
C VAL A 105 28.65 9.45 17.55
N SER A 106 28.28 9.33 16.28
CA SER A 106 26.96 9.80 15.84
C SER A 106 25.85 8.86 16.34
N LEU A 107 24.74 9.43 16.80
CA LEU A 107 23.51 8.69 17.15
C LEU A 107 22.87 8.04 15.92
N LEU A 108 23.11 8.59 14.72
CA LEU A 108 22.62 8.10 13.44
C LEU A 108 23.73 8.23 12.40
N SER A 109 24.12 7.15 11.73
CA SER A 109 25.15 7.24 10.69
C SER A 109 24.56 7.80 9.39
N GLN A 110 25.39 8.56 8.65
CA GLN A 110 25.02 9.02 7.30
C GLN A 110 24.69 7.84 6.37
N GLU A 111 25.40 6.72 6.52
CA GLU A 111 25.17 5.50 5.74
C GLU A 111 23.75 4.92 5.92
N LYS A 112 23.19 4.97 7.13
CA LYS A 112 21.80 4.53 7.36
C LYS A 112 20.80 5.42 6.63
N VAL A 113 21.01 6.74 6.67
CA VAL A 113 20.16 7.70 5.95
C VAL A 113 20.29 7.49 4.44
N ASP A 114 21.50 7.32 3.94
CA ASP A 114 21.76 7.10 2.51
C ASP A 114 21.14 5.79 2.00
N THR A 115 21.16 4.74 2.82
CA THR A 115 20.52 3.46 2.52
C THR A 115 19.00 3.64 2.44
N ALA A 116 18.38 4.23 3.46
CA ALA A 116 16.96 4.51 3.44
C ALA A 116 16.52 5.42 2.27
N MET A 117 17.35 6.40 1.90
CA MET A 117 17.11 7.27 0.73
C MET A 117 17.20 6.52 -0.60
N ARG A 118 18.01 5.45 -0.69
CA ARG A 118 18.09 4.59 -1.87
C ARG A 118 16.93 3.61 -1.95
N ASP A 119 16.46 3.15 -0.80
CA ASP A 119 15.37 2.16 -0.69
C ASP A 119 14.02 2.82 -0.94
N ASN A 120 13.69 3.85 -0.15
CA ASN A 120 12.46 4.62 -0.30
C ASN A 120 12.72 6.10 0.00
N LYS A 121 13.01 6.85 -1.06
CA LYS A 121 13.34 8.27 -0.97
C LYS A 121 12.23 9.10 -0.31
N GLU A 122 10.97 8.87 -0.63
CA GLU A 122 9.87 9.68 -0.08
C GLU A 122 9.71 9.46 1.42
N LYS A 123 9.65 8.19 1.85
CA LYS A 123 9.64 7.81 3.26
C LYS A 123 10.86 8.37 3.97
N ALA A 124 12.05 8.26 3.39
CA ALA A 124 13.28 8.77 3.99
C ALA A 124 13.32 10.30 4.09
N MET A 125 12.78 11.05 3.12
CA MET A 125 12.67 12.50 3.21
C MET A 125 11.72 12.94 4.33
N ARG A 126 10.65 12.18 4.56
CA ARG A 126 9.71 12.40 5.65
C ARG A 126 10.35 12.08 7.01
N GLU A 127 10.93 10.89 7.13
CA GLU A 127 11.47 10.33 8.36
C GLU A 127 12.77 11.02 8.81
N TYR A 128 13.70 11.26 7.88
CA TYR A 128 15.02 11.79 8.21
C TYR A 128 15.15 13.29 7.99
N LYS A 129 14.37 13.88 7.06
CA LYS A 129 14.49 15.31 6.71
C LYS A 129 13.31 16.16 7.16
N ASN A 130 12.34 15.58 7.88
CA ASN A 130 11.14 16.25 8.38
C ASN A 130 10.34 16.98 7.29
N ILE A 131 10.36 16.48 6.05
CA ILE A 131 9.62 17.10 4.96
C ILE A 131 8.18 16.61 4.99
N PHE A 132 7.27 17.50 5.39
CA PHE A 132 5.83 17.26 5.29
C PHE A 132 5.40 17.15 3.83
N THR A 133 4.52 16.20 3.55
CA THR A 133 3.98 15.98 2.21
C THR A 133 2.61 16.64 2.06
N THR A 134 2.26 17.10 0.86
CA THR A 134 0.91 17.63 0.54
C THR A 134 -0.15 16.53 0.35
N GLU A 135 0.13 15.33 0.87
CA GLU A 135 -0.62 14.08 0.70
C GLU A 135 -1.86 14.00 1.57
N GLY A 136 -2.85 14.81 1.24
CA GLY A 136 -4.11 14.79 1.99
C GLY A 136 -5.16 15.78 1.50
N SER A 137 -5.07 16.19 0.23
CA SER A 137 -6.19 16.91 -0.38
C SER A 137 -7.33 15.92 -0.62
N ASP A 138 -8.58 16.40 -0.63
CA ASP A 138 -9.77 15.58 -0.95
C ASP A 138 -9.71 14.91 -2.34
N GLN A 139 -8.73 15.29 -3.17
CA GLN A 139 -8.51 14.71 -4.48
C GLN A 139 -7.66 13.43 -4.42
N GLN A 140 -6.90 13.19 -3.35
CA GLN A 140 -6.13 11.96 -3.19
C GLN A 140 -7.08 10.76 -3.13
N ILE A 141 -6.81 9.72 -3.93
CA ILE A 141 -7.74 8.60 -4.05
C ILE A 141 -7.64 7.58 -2.91
N ILE A 142 -6.43 7.37 -2.40
CA ILE A 142 -6.14 6.44 -1.30
C ILE A 142 -5.39 7.21 -0.22
N LYS A 143 -5.95 7.22 0.99
CA LYS A 143 -5.31 7.85 2.16
C LYS A 143 -4.38 6.87 2.86
N ARG A 144 -3.33 7.39 3.51
CA ARG A 144 -2.40 6.58 4.33
C ARG A 144 -3.12 5.77 5.42
N ALA A 145 -4.14 6.35 6.06
CA ALA A 145 -4.94 5.64 7.05
C ALA A 145 -5.63 4.39 6.47
N ALA A 146 -6.05 4.41 5.20
CA ALA A 146 -6.62 3.25 4.54
C ALA A 146 -5.56 2.17 4.28
N ILE A 147 -4.34 2.55 3.89
CA ILE A 147 -3.20 1.63 3.74
C ILE A 147 -2.88 0.96 5.09
N ILE A 148 -2.71 1.74 6.16
CA ILE A 148 -2.39 1.22 7.50
C ILE A 148 -3.49 0.25 7.98
N ARG A 149 -4.76 0.60 7.80
CA ARG A 149 -5.90 -0.27 8.15
C ARG A 149 -5.92 -1.58 7.36
N ASN A 150 -5.37 -1.58 6.15
CA ASN A 150 -5.29 -2.72 5.24
C ASN A 150 -3.93 -3.42 5.30
N SER A 151 -3.09 -3.15 6.30
CA SER A 151 -1.76 -3.72 6.44
C SER A 151 -1.68 -4.68 7.63
N GLU A 152 -1.01 -5.82 7.43
CA GLU A 152 -0.81 -6.85 8.46
C GLU A 152 0.66 -7.27 8.54
N VAL A 153 1.16 -7.58 9.75
CA VAL A 153 2.49 -8.18 9.91
C VAL A 153 2.49 -9.57 9.28
N GLN A 154 3.18 -9.73 8.16
CA GLN A 154 3.31 -11.02 7.51
C GLN A 154 4.60 -11.09 6.68
N VAL A 155 5.11 -12.31 6.53
CA VAL A 155 6.23 -12.58 5.62
C VAL A 155 5.72 -12.52 4.18
N PRO A 156 6.38 -11.80 3.27
CA PRO A 156 5.96 -11.76 1.87
C PRO A 156 6.09 -13.14 1.23
N VAL A 157 5.08 -13.55 0.47
CA VAL A 157 5.13 -14.81 -0.28
C VAL A 157 5.95 -14.59 -1.54
N LEU A 158 7.09 -15.26 -1.65
CA LEU A 158 7.97 -15.16 -2.84
C LEU A 158 7.68 -16.24 -3.89
N GLY A 159 7.00 -17.30 -3.49
CA GLY A 159 6.61 -18.43 -4.33
C GLY A 159 5.64 -19.32 -3.57
N ASN A 160 4.81 -20.05 -4.32
CA ASN A 160 3.74 -20.86 -3.79
C ASN A 160 4.24 -22.27 -3.45
N ASP A 161 3.78 -22.79 -2.32
CA ASP A 161 3.99 -24.19 -1.94
C ASP A 161 2.95 -25.14 -2.56
N GLY A 162 1.93 -24.57 -3.22
CA GLY A 162 0.85 -25.27 -3.91
C GLY A 162 -0.51 -25.13 -3.23
N THR A 163 -0.61 -24.36 -2.14
CA THR A 163 -1.85 -24.21 -1.35
C THR A 163 -2.66 -22.98 -1.71
N GLN A 164 -2.02 -21.98 -2.32
CA GLN A 164 -2.61 -20.67 -2.56
C GLN A 164 -2.91 -20.45 -4.05
N SER A 165 -3.87 -19.58 -4.35
CA SER A 165 -4.22 -19.19 -5.72
C SER A 165 -3.78 -17.75 -6.00
N PHE A 166 -3.16 -17.52 -7.16
CA PHE A 166 -2.53 -16.23 -7.49
C PHE A 166 -3.08 -15.59 -8.76
N VAL A 167 -3.02 -14.26 -8.79
CA VAL A 167 -3.16 -13.45 -9.99
C VAL A 167 -1.90 -12.59 -10.13
N LEU A 168 -1.35 -12.54 -11.33
CA LEU A 168 -0.15 -11.74 -11.63
C LEU A 168 -0.55 -10.59 -12.56
N ALA A 169 -0.30 -9.35 -12.12
CA ALA A 169 -0.54 -8.17 -12.94
C ALA A 169 0.78 -7.54 -13.39
N VAL A 170 0.92 -7.31 -14.69
CA VAL A 170 2.15 -6.84 -15.33
C VAL A 170 1.91 -5.53 -16.07
N ASP A 171 2.72 -4.52 -15.75
CA ASP A 171 2.83 -3.27 -16.50
C ASP A 171 4.18 -3.25 -17.23
N PRO A 172 4.21 -3.50 -18.55
CA PRO A 172 5.45 -3.60 -19.30
C PRO A 172 5.93 -2.26 -19.86
N ALA A 173 7.19 -1.91 -19.60
CA ALA A 173 7.87 -0.73 -20.13
C ALA A 173 9.13 -1.09 -20.97
N ARG A 174 9.44 -0.27 -21.99
CA ARG A 174 10.51 -0.55 -22.98
C ARG A 174 11.76 0.34 -22.92
N GLN A 175 11.65 1.64 -22.58
CA GLN A 175 12.76 2.59 -22.81
C GLN A 175 13.14 3.46 -21.62
N HIS A 176 12.18 3.91 -20.81
CA HIS A 176 12.42 4.88 -19.74
C HIS A 176 11.80 4.49 -18.40
N ASP A 177 10.67 3.77 -18.42
CA ASP A 177 10.00 3.24 -17.22
C ASP A 177 10.41 1.82 -16.87
N ASN A 178 10.13 1.46 -15.63
CA ASN A 178 10.39 0.14 -15.09
C ASN A 178 9.19 -0.78 -15.34
N SER A 179 9.42 -1.94 -15.95
CA SER A 179 8.37 -2.95 -15.99
C SER A 179 8.14 -3.53 -14.59
N ILE A 180 6.88 -3.61 -14.19
CA ILE A 180 6.47 -4.12 -12.87
C ILE A 180 5.63 -5.38 -13.03
N CYS A 181 5.83 -6.35 -12.14
CA CYS A 181 4.89 -7.46 -11.94
C CYS A 181 4.50 -7.55 -10.46
N THR A 182 3.20 -7.43 -10.20
CA THR A 182 2.64 -7.53 -8.86
C THR A 182 1.84 -8.84 -8.76
N PRO A 183 2.39 -9.87 -8.10
CA PRO A 183 1.65 -11.06 -7.72
C PRO A 183 0.81 -10.80 -6.46
N ALA A 184 -0.43 -11.27 -6.47
CA ALA A 184 -1.31 -11.25 -5.31
C ALA A 184 -2.05 -12.58 -5.15
N GLU A 185 -2.15 -13.02 -3.90
CA GLU A 185 -2.98 -14.15 -3.50
C GLU A 185 -4.45 -13.75 -3.53
N PHE A 186 -5.30 -14.61 -4.09
CA PHE A 186 -6.76 -14.46 -4.09
C PHE A 186 -7.36 -15.62 -3.33
N TYR A 187 -8.19 -15.32 -2.33
CA TYR A 187 -8.81 -16.32 -1.47
C TYR A 187 -10.23 -15.92 -1.11
N LEU A 188 -11.05 -16.92 -0.79
CA LEU A 188 -12.43 -16.72 -0.37
C LEU A 188 -12.50 -16.65 1.15
N ASP A 189 -12.78 -15.47 1.69
CA ASP A 189 -13.10 -15.28 3.10
C ASP A 189 -14.55 -15.71 3.38
N GLU A 190 -14.76 -16.46 4.45
CA GLU A 190 -16.07 -17.02 4.81
C GLU A 190 -17.13 -15.94 5.09
N ASN A 191 -16.70 -14.77 5.59
CA ASN A 191 -17.60 -13.71 6.02
C ASN A 191 -17.84 -12.68 4.91
N VAL A 192 -16.77 -12.25 4.23
CA VAL A 192 -16.84 -11.14 3.27
C VAL A 192 -16.71 -11.57 1.82
N GLY A 193 -16.44 -12.85 1.54
CA GLY A 193 -16.23 -13.40 0.21
C GLY A 193 -14.80 -13.14 -0.31
N TRP A 194 -14.63 -12.99 -1.63
CA TRP A 194 -13.30 -12.86 -2.22
C TRP A 194 -12.50 -11.68 -1.65
N LYS A 195 -11.29 -11.97 -1.18
CA LYS A 195 -10.27 -11.00 -0.79
C LYS A 195 -9.01 -11.23 -1.60
N MET A 196 -8.12 -10.25 -1.60
CA MET A 196 -6.77 -10.41 -2.11
C MET A 196 -5.72 -9.93 -1.12
N ARG A 197 -4.53 -10.50 -1.21
CA ARG A 197 -3.35 -10.11 -0.43
C ARG A 197 -2.19 -9.88 -1.38
N ILE A 198 -1.57 -8.70 -1.30
CA ILE A 198 -0.40 -8.36 -2.13
C ILE A 198 0.82 -9.10 -1.59
N SER A 199 1.43 -9.95 -2.42
CA SER A 199 2.58 -10.77 -2.04
C SER A 199 3.91 -10.06 -2.30
N ASN A 200 4.03 -9.41 -3.45
CA ASN A 200 5.23 -8.66 -3.87
C ASN A 200 4.87 -7.62 -4.94
N SER A 201 5.79 -6.71 -5.27
CA SER A 201 5.74 -5.85 -6.45
C SER A 201 7.10 -5.86 -7.15
N VAL A 202 7.38 -6.90 -7.93
CA VAL A 202 8.69 -7.16 -8.55
C VAL A 202 8.98 -6.12 -9.63
N SER A 203 10.17 -5.52 -9.57
CA SER A 203 10.66 -4.59 -10.59
C SER A 203 11.63 -5.28 -11.55
N PHE A 204 11.38 -5.24 -12.85
CA PHE A 204 12.29 -5.80 -13.86
C PHE A 204 13.39 -4.81 -14.27
N VAL A 205 14.17 -4.39 -13.28
CA VAL A 205 15.30 -3.47 -13.43
C VAL A 205 16.60 -4.25 -13.40
N ASP A 206 17.52 -3.91 -14.31
CA ASP A 206 18.86 -4.47 -14.31
C ASP A 206 19.69 -3.86 -13.17
N VAL A 207 19.71 -4.54 -12.02
CA VAL A 207 20.45 -4.14 -10.81
C VAL A 207 21.98 -4.13 -11.01
N ALA A 208 22.51 -4.77 -12.07
CA ALA A 208 23.94 -4.79 -12.36
C ALA A 208 24.43 -3.51 -13.06
N LYS A 209 23.54 -2.72 -13.67
CA LYS A 209 23.91 -1.49 -14.39
C LYS A 209 23.87 -0.25 -13.50
N LYS A 210 24.93 0.56 -13.60
CA LYS A 210 25.15 1.81 -12.84
C LYS A 210 24.02 2.84 -13.03
N LYS A 211 23.40 2.83 -14.22
CA LYS A 211 22.10 3.44 -14.48
C LYS A 211 21.11 2.28 -14.47
N LYS A 212 20.19 2.25 -13.50
CA LYS A 212 19.12 1.26 -13.32
C LYS A 212 18.19 1.18 -14.55
N THR A 213 18.71 0.78 -15.70
CA THR A 213 17.98 0.73 -16.97
C THR A 213 17.08 -0.51 -16.96
N PRO A 214 15.89 -0.44 -17.59
CA PRO A 214 15.01 -1.60 -17.71
C PRO A 214 15.72 -2.78 -18.37
N MET A 215 15.40 -3.99 -17.93
CA MET A 215 15.83 -5.21 -18.64
C MET A 215 15.30 -5.20 -20.08
N LYS A 216 15.96 -5.88 -21.01
CA LYS A 216 15.41 -6.01 -22.37
C LYS A 216 14.16 -6.88 -22.33
N THR A 217 13.19 -6.62 -23.20
CA THR A 217 11.91 -7.35 -23.23
C THR A 217 12.03 -8.88 -23.20
N PRO A 218 12.93 -9.54 -23.97
CA PRO A 218 13.10 -10.99 -23.87
C PRO A 218 13.57 -11.47 -22.49
N ASP A 219 14.46 -10.71 -21.84
CA ASP A 219 14.94 -11.03 -20.48
C ASP A 219 13.84 -10.82 -19.45
N GLN A 220 13.02 -9.78 -19.62
CA GLN A 220 11.83 -9.54 -18.78
C GLN A 220 10.84 -10.71 -18.89
N ILE A 221 10.55 -11.18 -20.11
CA ILE A 221 9.64 -12.31 -20.34
C ILE A 221 10.21 -13.60 -19.74
N LYS A 222 11.52 -13.84 -19.88
CA LYS A 222 12.17 -14.99 -19.22
C LYS A 222 12.01 -14.92 -17.70
N HIS A 223 12.25 -13.76 -17.11
CA HIS A 223 12.13 -13.58 -15.67
C HIS A 223 10.67 -13.71 -15.20
N PHE A 224 9.71 -13.18 -15.96
CA PHE A 224 8.28 -13.37 -15.70
C PHE A 224 7.86 -14.85 -15.79
N LYS A 225 8.35 -15.60 -16.78
CA LYS A 225 8.09 -17.04 -16.90
C LYS A 225 8.55 -17.82 -15.66
N ASN A 226 9.71 -17.47 -15.10
CA ASN A 226 10.17 -18.04 -13.83
C ASN A 226 9.25 -17.65 -12.66
N LEU A 227 8.89 -16.37 -12.57
CA LEU A 227 7.96 -15.87 -11.54
C LEU A 227 6.61 -16.60 -11.61
N LEU A 228 6.10 -16.83 -12.83
CA LEU A 228 4.88 -17.57 -13.08
C LEU A 228 4.97 -19.01 -12.55
N LEU A 229 6.11 -19.69 -12.72
CA LEU A 229 6.34 -21.01 -12.14
C LEU A 229 6.49 -20.96 -10.61
N ASP A 230 7.16 -19.94 -10.08
CA ASP A 230 7.34 -19.77 -8.64
C ASP A 230 5.99 -19.63 -7.92
N TYR A 231 5.07 -18.81 -8.45
CA TYR A 231 3.71 -18.67 -7.89
C TYR A 231 2.73 -19.78 -8.30
N ASN A 232 3.01 -20.53 -9.37
CA ASN A 232 2.27 -21.76 -9.65
C ASN A 232 2.59 -22.87 -8.62
N GLY A 233 3.82 -22.91 -8.15
CA GLY A 233 4.30 -23.89 -7.19
C GLY A 233 4.91 -25.13 -7.83
N LYS A 234 5.86 -25.75 -7.12
CA LYS A 234 6.78 -26.76 -7.68
C LYS A 234 6.15 -28.13 -7.95
N GLN A 235 4.99 -28.43 -7.35
CA GLN A 235 4.31 -29.72 -7.45
C GLN A 235 2.94 -29.62 -8.12
N ALA A 236 2.64 -28.49 -8.77
CA ALA A 236 1.38 -28.25 -9.46
C ALA A 236 1.51 -28.50 -10.97
N ALA A 237 0.41 -28.86 -11.62
CA ALA A 237 0.37 -28.84 -13.09
C ALA A 237 0.53 -27.40 -13.60
N ASP A 238 0.85 -27.23 -14.89
CA ASP A 238 1.03 -25.90 -15.49
C ASP A 238 -0.14 -24.97 -15.18
N TYR A 239 0.18 -23.92 -14.41
CA TYR A 239 -0.68 -22.79 -14.07
C TYR A 239 -1.95 -23.16 -13.28
N GLU A 240 -2.00 -24.32 -12.64
CA GLU A 240 -3.10 -24.78 -11.79
C GLU A 240 -3.43 -23.79 -10.66
N ASN A 241 -2.40 -23.20 -10.05
CA ASN A 241 -2.55 -22.24 -8.95
C ASN A 241 -2.50 -20.78 -9.40
N VAL A 242 -2.46 -20.52 -10.71
CA VAL A 242 -2.49 -19.17 -11.27
C VAL A 242 -3.84 -18.95 -11.93
N MET A 243 -4.70 -18.19 -11.27
CA MET A 243 -6.06 -17.90 -11.74
C MET A 243 -6.05 -17.06 -13.01
N GLN A 244 -5.19 -16.03 -13.06
CA GLN A 244 -5.13 -15.10 -14.19
C GLN A 244 -3.78 -14.37 -14.24
N VAL A 245 -3.35 -14.06 -15.46
CA VAL A 245 -2.28 -13.12 -15.77
C VAL A 245 -2.91 -11.91 -16.46
N LEU A 246 -2.73 -10.72 -15.89
CA LEU A 246 -3.19 -9.44 -16.44
C LEU A 246 -1.98 -8.71 -17.02
N ILE A 247 -2.03 -8.30 -18.28
CA ILE A 247 -0.95 -7.52 -18.90
C ILE A 247 -1.52 -6.23 -19.46
N ASP A 248 -0.91 -5.09 -19.11
CA ASP A 248 -1.19 -3.82 -19.76
C ASP A 248 -0.78 -3.89 -21.25
N SER A 249 -1.77 -3.68 -22.13
CA SER A 249 -1.60 -3.74 -23.59
C SER A 249 -0.86 -2.52 -24.17
N GLY A 250 -0.72 -1.44 -23.41
CA GLY A 250 -0.19 -0.14 -23.76
C GLY A 250 -1.14 0.68 -24.64
N ALA A 251 -0.96 2.01 -24.64
CA ALA A 251 -1.76 2.95 -25.45
C ALA A 251 -1.56 2.81 -26.97
N GLY A 252 -0.57 2.03 -27.43
CA GLY A 252 -0.26 1.79 -28.84
C GLY A 252 -0.08 0.32 -29.23
N GLY A 253 -0.61 -0.64 -28.45
CA GLY A 253 -0.49 -2.07 -28.74
C GLY A 253 0.91 -2.67 -28.50
N SER A 254 1.80 -1.91 -27.85
CA SER A 254 3.18 -2.33 -27.54
C SER A 254 3.25 -3.44 -26.49
N GLY A 255 2.29 -3.52 -25.56
CA GLY A 255 2.13 -4.65 -24.64
C GLY A 255 1.59 -5.90 -25.34
N VAL A 256 0.73 -5.69 -26.35
CA VAL A 256 0.19 -6.75 -27.20
C VAL A 256 1.31 -7.41 -28.03
N SER A 257 2.03 -6.64 -28.83
CA SER A 257 2.97 -7.19 -29.85
C SER A 257 4.34 -7.69 -29.36
N SER A 258 4.65 -7.68 -28.06
CA SER A 258 5.98 -8.19 -27.62
C SER A 258 5.97 -8.95 -26.32
N TRP A 259 5.12 -8.57 -25.37
CA TRP A 259 4.93 -9.36 -24.16
C TRP A 259 3.99 -10.52 -24.41
N ALA A 260 2.77 -10.26 -24.92
CA ALA A 260 1.82 -11.34 -25.19
C ALA A 260 2.35 -12.32 -26.25
N ASP A 261 2.93 -11.81 -27.35
CA ASP A 261 3.55 -12.66 -28.39
C ASP A 261 4.65 -13.58 -27.84
N GLY A 262 5.49 -13.10 -26.91
CA GLY A 262 6.56 -13.92 -26.31
C GLY A 262 6.08 -14.96 -25.29
N LEU A 263 4.78 -14.95 -24.96
CA LEU A 263 4.14 -15.91 -24.06
C LEU A 263 3.31 -16.96 -24.78
N LEU A 264 3.02 -16.81 -26.09
CA LEU A 264 2.13 -17.72 -26.84
C LEU A 264 2.68 -19.14 -27.00
N ASP A 265 3.98 -19.25 -27.27
CA ASP A 265 4.63 -20.53 -27.53
C ASP A 265 4.88 -21.32 -26.24
N ASP A 266 4.70 -22.63 -26.33
CA ASP A 266 5.21 -23.57 -25.32
C ASP A 266 6.73 -23.35 -25.16
N TRP A 267 7.21 -23.45 -23.93
CA TRP A 267 8.58 -23.09 -23.59
C TRP A 267 9.22 -24.11 -22.67
N VAL A 268 10.55 -24.13 -22.63
CA VAL A 268 11.32 -25.09 -21.83
C VAL A 268 12.07 -24.33 -20.74
N ASP A 269 11.92 -24.75 -19.50
CA ASP A 269 12.63 -24.15 -18.37
C ASP A 269 14.11 -24.57 -18.33
N GLU A 270 14.87 -24.00 -17.40
CA GLU A 270 16.31 -24.29 -17.24
C GLU A 270 16.59 -25.76 -16.83
N ARG A 271 15.57 -26.49 -16.39
CA ARG A 271 15.64 -27.91 -16.02
C ARG A 271 15.24 -28.84 -17.17
N GLY A 272 14.86 -28.30 -18.32
CA GLY A 272 14.42 -29.08 -19.48
C GLY A 272 12.95 -29.50 -19.44
N ILE A 273 12.15 -28.93 -18.52
CA ILE A 273 10.72 -29.21 -18.40
C ILE A 273 9.95 -28.31 -19.38
N SER A 274 9.04 -28.90 -20.15
CA SER A 274 8.17 -28.16 -21.08
C SER A 274 6.96 -27.61 -20.35
N HIS A 275 6.64 -26.34 -20.61
CA HIS A 275 5.53 -25.61 -20.06
C HIS A 275 4.67 -25.02 -21.18
N LYS A 276 3.35 -24.99 -20.97
CA LYS A 276 2.39 -24.44 -21.93
C LYS A 276 2.58 -22.94 -22.14
N GLY A 277 2.30 -22.44 -23.34
CA GLY A 277 2.15 -21.01 -23.59
C GLY A 277 0.92 -20.41 -22.87
N LEU A 278 0.77 -19.08 -22.96
CA LEU A 278 -0.39 -18.32 -22.47
C LEU A 278 -1.05 -17.58 -23.63
N ILE A 279 -2.38 -17.52 -23.65
CA ILE A 279 -3.15 -16.81 -24.68
C ILE A 279 -4.34 -16.08 -24.08
N ASP A 280 -4.67 -14.92 -24.64
CA ASP A 280 -5.97 -14.26 -24.43
C ASP A 280 -6.88 -14.58 -25.62
N SER A 281 -7.66 -15.66 -25.53
CA SER A 281 -8.54 -16.09 -26.62
C SER A 281 -9.72 -15.14 -26.90
N GLN A 282 -9.98 -14.18 -26.00
CA GLN A 282 -11.08 -13.23 -26.13
C GLN A 282 -10.63 -11.91 -26.76
N HIS A 283 -9.33 -11.62 -26.74
CA HIS A 283 -8.77 -10.45 -27.41
C HIS A 283 -8.88 -10.56 -28.94
N ASP A 284 -9.30 -9.47 -29.60
CA ASP A 284 -9.58 -9.44 -31.04
C ASP A 284 -8.39 -9.91 -31.89
N GLU A 285 -7.15 -9.59 -31.48
CA GLU A 285 -5.92 -9.99 -32.18
C GLU A 285 -5.60 -11.49 -32.06
N TYR A 286 -5.91 -12.12 -30.91
CA TYR A 286 -5.49 -13.50 -30.62
C TYR A 286 -6.60 -14.53 -30.83
N LYS A 287 -7.87 -14.10 -30.82
CA LYS A 287 -9.03 -14.96 -31.10
C LYS A 287 -8.94 -15.66 -32.45
N ILE A 288 -8.33 -15.01 -33.45
CA ILE A 288 -8.11 -15.58 -34.79
C ILE A 288 -6.91 -16.54 -34.85
N HIS A 289 -6.04 -16.52 -33.84
CA HIS A 289 -4.81 -17.31 -33.76
C HIS A 289 -4.89 -18.48 -32.78
N THR A 290 -6.01 -18.65 -32.06
CA THR A 290 -6.20 -19.75 -31.10
C THR A 290 -5.96 -21.14 -31.71
N SER A 291 -6.28 -21.34 -32.98
CA SER A 291 -6.02 -22.62 -33.68
C SER A 291 -4.53 -22.92 -33.90
N LYS A 292 -3.67 -21.89 -33.90
CA LYS A 292 -2.20 -22.05 -34.01
C LYS A 292 -1.56 -22.45 -32.68
N TYR A 293 -2.21 -22.13 -31.56
CA TYR A 293 -1.70 -22.36 -30.21
C TYR A 293 -2.67 -23.24 -29.40
N PRO A 294 -2.95 -24.49 -29.85
CA PRO A 294 -3.97 -25.34 -29.22
C PRO A 294 -3.61 -25.77 -27.79
N ASN A 295 -2.34 -25.73 -27.42
CA ASN A 295 -1.85 -26.11 -26.09
C ASN A 295 -1.80 -24.93 -25.09
N ALA A 296 -1.91 -23.68 -25.58
CA ALA A 296 -1.74 -22.51 -24.74
C ALA A 296 -2.88 -22.39 -23.71
N SER A 297 -2.52 -22.05 -22.47
CA SER A 297 -3.48 -21.84 -21.39
C SER A 297 -4.18 -20.50 -21.55
N ASN A 298 -5.51 -20.51 -21.47
CA ASN A 298 -6.34 -19.32 -21.62
C ASN A 298 -6.53 -18.57 -20.28
N ILE A 299 -5.41 -18.18 -19.66
CA ILE A 299 -5.37 -17.43 -18.40
C ILE A 299 -4.73 -16.04 -18.57
N LEU A 300 -4.46 -15.61 -19.80
CA LEU A 300 -3.97 -14.26 -20.07
C LEU A 300 -5.16 -13.33 -20.38
N THR A 301 -5.11 -12.12 -19.83
CA THR A 301 -6.03 -11.03 -20.20
C THR A 301 -5.25 -9.77 -20.49
N LEU A 302 -5.46 -9.21 -21.68
CA LEU A 302 -4.88 -7.94 -22.09
C LEU A 302 -5.79 -6.79 -21.67
N VAL A 303 -5.24 -5.93 -20.81
CA VAL A 303 -5.96 -4.81 -20.22
C VAL A 303 -5.60 -3.54 -20.98
N SER A 304 -6.59 -2.92 -21.61
CA SER A 304 -6.41 -1.65 -22.33
C SER A 304 -6.44 -0.45 -21.36
N PRO A 305 -5.36 0.35 -21.26
CA PRO A 305 -5.29 1.47 -20.31
C PRO A 305 -6.31 2.55 -20.61
N GLN A 306 -6.45 2.90 -21.88
CA GLN A 306 -7.35 3.98 -22.30
C GLN A 306 -8.81 3.68 -21.95
N LYS A 307 -9.19 2.39 -22.01
CA LYS A 307 -10.54 1.95 -21.73
C LYS A 307 -10.79 1.73 -20.24
N TYR A 308 -9.84 1.11 -19.54
CA TYR A 308 -10.08 0.60 -18.20
C TYR A 308 -9.41 1.40 -17.07
N LYS A 309 -8.45 2.32 -17.33
CA LYS A 309 -7.73 3.03 -16.24
C LYS A 309 -8.67 3.63 -15.20
N LYS A 310 -9.71 4.35 -15.64
CA LYS A 310 -10.72 4.89 -14.72
C LYS A 310 -11.41 3.79 -13.91
N ASP A 311 -11.90 2.76 -14.58
CA ASP A 311 -12.65 1.66 -13.97
C ASP A 311 -11.81 0.84 -12.98
N MET A 312 -10.50 0.72 -13.26
CA MET A 312 -9.55 0.04 -12.38
C MET A 312 -9.27 0.81 -11.11
N PHE A 313 -9.06 2.13 -11.21
CA PHE A 313 -8.90 2.97 -10.03
C PHE A 313 -10.20 3.12 -9.24
N ASP A 314 -11.36 3.17 -9.90
CA ASP A 314 -12.66 3.11 -9.23
C ASP A 314 -12.80 1.79 -8.43
N ALA A 315 -12.40 0.66 -9.03
CA ALA A 315 -12.37 -0.64 -8.34
C ALA A 315 -11.39 -0.65 -7.16
N LEU A 316 -10.20 -0.09 -7.32
CA LEU A 316 -9.21 0.03 -6.25
C LEU A 316 -9.76 0.81 -5.05
N ILE A 317 -10.36 1.98 -5.28
CA ILE A 317 -10.96 2.80 -4.22
C ILE A 317 -12.06 2.01 -3.49
N GLU A 318 -12.94 1.35 -4.24
CA GLU A 318 -14.02 0.54 -3.68
C GLU A 318 -13.48 -0.62 -2.82
N MET A 319 -12.60 -1.45 -3.37
CA MET A 319 -12.08 -2.63 -2.69
C MET A 319 -11.22 -2.28 -1.47
N MET A 320 -10.43 -1.19 -1.55
CA MET A 320 -9.70 -0.65 -0.39
C MET A 320 -10.63 -0.14 0.70
N SER A 321 -11.72 0.53 0.33
CA SER A 321 -12.68 1.09 1.30
C SER A 321 -13.43 0.00 2.08
N LEU A 322 -13.60 -1.17 1.46
CA LEU A 322 -14.25 -2.36 2.02
C LEU A 322 -13.28 -3.30 2.76
N ASP A 323 -12.01 -2.92 2.88
CA ASP A 323 -10.96 -3.70 3.54
C ASP A 323 -10.73 -5.11 2.94
N LEU A 324 -10.82 -5.20 1.60
CA LEU A 324 -10.70 -6.45 0.84
C LEU A 324 -9.31 -6.69 0.25
N ILE A 325 -8.40 -5.73 0.41
CA ILE A 325 -7.04 -5.79 -0.14
C ILE A 325 -6.07 -5.69 1.02
N THR A 326 -5.30 -6.74 1.30
CA THR A 326 -4.32 -6.74 2.37
C THR A 326 -2.90 -6.50 1.84
N PHE A 327 -2.15 -5.61 2.48
CA PHE A 327 -0.72 -5.40 2.27
C PHE A 327 0.08 -5.98 3.44
N THR A 328 1.38 -6.20 3.24
CA THR A 328 2.30 -6.35 4.37
C THR A 328 2.32 -5.06 5.21
N GLU A 329 2.68 -5.13 6.48
CA GLU A 329 2.98 -3.93 7.27
C GLU A 329 4.22 -3.22 6.73
N THR A 330 4.33 -1.93 7.02
CA THR A 330 5.51 -1.13 6.67
C THR A 330 6.77 -1.72 7.30
N TYR A 331 7.76 -2.01 6.45
CA TYR A 331 9.01 -2.61 6.89
C TYR A 331 9.93 -1.55 7.50
N ASP A 332 10.54 -1.90 8.63
CA ASP A 332 11.38 -1.02 9.43
C ASP A 332 12.89 -1.21 9.21
N ASN A 333 13.27 -2.04 8.22
CA ASN A 333 14.65 -2.33 7.84
C ASN A 333 15.51 -2.96 8.95
N LYS A 334 14.88 -3.67 9.90
CA LYS A 334 15.61 -4.35 10.99
C LYS A 334 16.16 -5.74 10.63
N GLY A 335 15.80 -6.31 9.47
CA GLY A 335 16.22 -7.64 9.02
C GLY A 335 15.44 -8.80 9.63
N PHE A 336 14.38 -8.52 10.38
CA PHE A 336 13.48 -9.53 10.95
C PHE A 336 12.07 -8.98 11.14
N LEU A 337 11.08 -9.87 11.17
CA LEU A 337 9.71 -9.56 11.58
C LEU A 337 9.41 -10.21 12.93
N THR A 338 8.58 -9.56 13.74
CA THR A 338 8.06 -10.16 14.97
C THR A 338 6.64 -10.64 14.70
N LEU A 339 6.49 -11.95 14.52
CA LEU A 339 5.21 -12.60 14.26
C LEU A 339 4.61 -13.07 15.59
N VAL A 340 3.30 -12.89 15.77
CA VAL A 340 2.59 -13.43 16.92
C VAL A 340 1.96 -14.76 16.51
N ASP A 341 2.25 -15.82 17.24
CA ASP A 341 1.67 -17.13 16.98
C ASP A 341 0.22 -17.26 17.52
N GLU A 342 -0.42 -18.41 17.27
CA GLU A 342 -1.78 -18.69 17.74
C GLU A 342 -1.91 -18.70 19.28
N ASN A 343 -0.81 -18.84 20.01
CA ASN A 343 -0.77 -18.82 21.47
C ASN A 343 -0.49 -17.43 22.04
N GLY A 344 -0.27 -16.42 21.18
CA GLY A 344 0.10 -15.07 21.58
C GLY A 344 1.58 -14.88 21.87
N GLU A 345 2.44 -15.86 21.57
CA GLU A 345 3.88 -15.74 21.72
C GLU A 345 4.52 -15.02 20.52
N ALA A 346 5.35 -14.03 20.82
CA ALA A 346 6.08 -13.27 19.80
C ALA A 346 7.33 -14.04 19.35
N LYS A 347 7.35 -14.49 18.09
CA LYS A 347 8.47 -15.17 17.46
C LYS A 347 9.14 -14.27 16.42
N GLN A 348 10.47 -14.19 16.47
CA GLN A 348 11.24 -13.49 15.45
C GLN A 348 11.47 -14.37 14.23
N HIS A 349 11.06 -13.89 13.05
CA HIS A 349 11.41 -14.45 11.75
C HIS A 349 12.52 -13.62 11.14
N LYS A 350 13.71 -14.21 10.95
CA LYS A 350 14.81 -13.55 10.27
C LYS A 350 14.54 -13.54 8.77
N LEU A 351 14.56 -12.35 8.17
CA LEU A 351 14.31 -12.19 6.74
C LEU A 351 15.55 -12.55 5.92
N SER A 352 15.29 -13.16 4.77
CA SER A 352 16.23 -13.30 3.66
C SER A 352 16.27 -12.00 2.84
N SER A 353 17.34 -11.82 2.06
CA SER A 353 17.49 -10.63 1.22
C SER A 353 16.34 -10.44 0.23
N ASP A 354 15.77 -11.53 -0.29
CA ASP A 354 14.66 -11.47 -1.24
C ASP A 354 13.34 -11.09 -0.54
N GLU A 355 13.12 -11.55 0.70
CA GLU A 355 11.97 -11.14 1.51
C GLU A 355 12.06 -9.66 1.90
N GLU A 356 13.25 -9.18 2.29
CA GLU A 356 13.48 -7.75 2.56
C GLU A 356 13.20 -6.90 1.32
N LEU A 357 13.70 -7.33 0.15
CA LEU A 357 13.47 -6.63 -1.11
C LEU A 357 11.97 -6.61 -1.48
N ALA A 358 11.26 -7.72 -1.27
CA ALA A 358 9.82 -7.79 -1.51
C ALA A 358 9.04 -6.82 -0.60
N LEU A 359 9.37 -6.77 0.69
CA LEU A 359 8.79 -5.82 1.63
C LEU A 359 9.04 -4.37 1.22
N VAL A 360 10.27 -4.04 0.83
CA VAL A 360 10.63 -2.70 0.33
C VAL A 360 9.84 -2.35 -0.93
N ASN A 361 9.70 -3.28 -1.88
CA ASN A 361 8.93 -3.07 -3.10
C ASN A 361 7.44 -2.82 -2.81
N VAL A 362 6.86 -3.56 -1.87
CA VAL A 362 5.47 -3.34 -1.44
C VAL A 362 5.33 -1.98 -0.75
N ASP A 363 6.31 -1.56 0.06
CA ASP A 363 6.33 -0.23 0.67
C ASP A 363 6.42 0.90 -0.36
N ILE A 364 7.23 0.74 -1.41
CA ILE A 364 7.25 1.69 -2.54
C ILE A 364 5.89 1.73 -3.21
N ALA A 365 5.25 0.58 -3.46
CA ALA A 365 3.93 0.52 -4.07
C ALA A 365 2.86 1.26 -3.24
N LYS A 366 2.93 1.19 -1.90
CA LYS A 366 2.07 1.97 -1.00
C LYS A 366 2.28 3.48 -1.16
N GLU A 367 3.53 3.94 -1.30
CA GLU A 367 3.83 5.36 -1.54
C GLU A 367 3.33 5.84 -2.91
N GLU A 368 3.43 5.00 -3.94
CA GLU A 368 2.84 5.29 -5.26
C GLU A 368 1.31 5.40 -5.18
N LEU A 369 0.64 4.47 -4.48
CA LEU A 369 -0.82 4.47 -4.30
C LEU A 369 -1.35 5.76 -3.69
N VAL A 370 -0.71 6.24 -2.63
CA VAL A 370 -1.09 7.51 -1.98
C VAL A 370 -0.66 8.74 -2.80
N SER A 371 0.18 8.56 -3.81
CA SER A 371 0.60 9.64 -4.71
C SER A 371 -0.36 9.88 -5.88
N ILE A 372 -1.39 9.03 -6.07
CA ILE A 372 -2.40 9.18 -7.12
C ILE A 372 -3.53 10.11 -6.68
N TYR A 373 -3.92 11.02 -7.58
CA TYR A 373 -4.95 12.02 -7.37
C TYR A 373 -6.04 11.94 -8.43
N SER A 374 -7.25 12.36 -8.04
CA SER A 374 -8.41 12.49 -8.91
C SER A 374 -8.52 13.93 -9.44
N PHE A 375 -8.55 14.04 -10.76
CA PHE A 375 -8.71 15.29 -11.48
C PHE A 375 -10.06 15.29 -12.18
N LYS A 376 -10.94 16.19 -11.75
CA LYS A 376 -12.25 16.40 -12.38
C LYS A 376 -12.08 17.37 -13.55
N SER A 377 -12.46 16.94 -14.74
CA SER A 377 -12.56 17.81 -15.92
C SER A 377 -13.83 18.66 -15.86
N THR A 378 -13.87 19.73 -16.66
CA THR A 378 -15.04 20.62 -16.83
C THR A 378 -16.29 19.86 -17.26
N ASN A 379 -16.14 18.71 -17.92
CA ASN A 379 -17.23 17.87 -18.42
C ASN A 379 -17.70 16.81 -17.39
N GLY A 380 -17.20 16.86 -16.15
CA GLY A 380 -17.54 15.89 -15.10
C GLY A 380 -16.79 14.55 -15.18
N ASN A 381 -15.98 14.33 -16.22
CA ASN A 381 -15.12 13.15 -16.30
C ASN A 381 -14.00 13.24 -15.27
N VAL A 382 -13.77 12.13 -14.55
CA VAL A 382 -12.69 11.97 -13.57
C VAL A 382 -11.52 11.24 -14.23
N ARG A 383 -10.33 11.79 -14.05
CA ARG A 383 -9.04 11.20 -14.42
C ARG A 383 -8.27 10.89 -13.14
N TYR A 384 -7.57 9.76 -13.10
CA TYR A 384 -6.64 9.41 -12.03
C TYR A 384 -5.22 9.49 -12.55
N ASP A 385 -4.37 10.28 -11.87
CA ASP A 385 -3.03 10.60 -12.33
C ASP A 385 -2.14 11.09 -11.19
N LEU A 386 -0.84 11.18 -11.44
CA LEU A 386 0.07 11.91 -10.55
C LEU A 386 -0.18 13.43 -10.68
N PRO A 387 -0.09 14.20 -9.58
CA PRO A 387 -0.17 15.64 -9.66
C PRO A 387 1.08 16.24 -10.35
N PRO A 388 0.97 17.44 -10.95
CA PRO A 388 2.05 18.00 -11.79
C PRO A 388 3.40 18.15 -11.09
N ASP A 389 3.42 18.36 -9.78
CA ASP A 389 4.62 18.49 -8.96
C ASP A 389 5.34 17.16 -8.69
N LYS A 390 4.63 16.04 -8.84
CA LYS A 390 5.10 14.66 -8.65
C LYS A 390 5.48 13.95 -9.96
N LEU A 391 5.02 14.45 -11.10
CA LEU A 391 5.38 13.92 -12.43
C LEU A 391 6.90 13.82 -12.60
N ASN A 392 7.36 12.68 -13.12
CA ASN A 392 8.77 12.34 -13.35
C ASN A 392 9.64 12.24 -12.07
N LYS A 393 9.06 12.33 -10.87
CA LYS A 393 9.79 12.17 -9.60
C LYS A 393 9.44 10.87 -8.88
N ILE A 394 8.21 10.40 -9.07
CA ILE A 394 7.62 9.20 -8.47
C ILE A 394 7.00 8.40 -9.60
N GLY A 395 7.08 7.08 -9.54
CA GLY A 395 6.41 6.19 -10.50
C GLY A 395 4.93 6.00 -10.14
N ASP A 396 4.15 5.50 -11.09
CA ASP A 396 2.77 5.04 -10.86
C ASP A 396 2.54 3.59 -11.31
N ASP A 397 3.57 2.90 -11.83
CA ASP A 397 3.48 1.56 -12.41
C ASP A 397 3.03 0.51 -11.37
N ARG A 398 3.50 0.59 -10.11
CA ARG A 398 3.10 -0.36 -9.05
C ARG A 398 1.67 -0.10 -8.60
N ALA A 399 1.33 1.17 -8.41
CA ALA A 399 -0.05 1.56 -8.11
C ALA A 399 -1.01 1.08 -9.20
N TYR A 400 -0.59 1.17 -10.46
CA TYR A 400 -1.36 0.74 -11.61
C TYR A 400 -1.54 -0.79 -11.68
N THR A 401 -0.48 -1.58 -11.46
CA THR A 401 -0.61 -3.05 -11.35
C THR A 401 -1.54 -3.48 -10.21
N ILE A 402 -1.51 -2.79 -9.07
CA ILE A 402 -2.44 -3.03 -7.96
C ILE A 402 -3.87 -2.66 -8.35
N ALA A 403 -4.07 -1.58 -9.12
CA ALA A 403 -5.38 -1.23 -9.65
C ALA A 403 -5.93 -2.30 -10.63
N MET A 404 -5.08 -2.91 -11.46
CA MET A 404 -5.45 -4.06 -12.30
C MET A 404 -5.93 -5.25 -11.47
N LEU A 405 -5.22 -5.57 -10.39
CA LEU A 405 -5.62 -6.65 -9.47
C LEU A 405 -6.94 -6.35 -8.77
N ALA A 406 -7.13 -5.11 -8.29
CA ALA A 406 -8.36 -4.69 -7.64
C ALA A 406 -9.57 -4.74 -8.59
N TRP A 407 -9.35 -4.41 -9.87
CA TRP A 407 -10.37 -4.56 -10.90
C TRP A 407 -10.80 -6.01 -11.11
N TYR A 408 -9.83 -6.92 -11.18
CA TYR A 408 -10.10 -8.35 -11.28
C TYR A 408 -10.85 -8.86 -10.04
N LEU A 409 -10.43 -8.45 -8.83
CA LEU A 409 -11.12 -8.76 -7.58
C LEU A 409 -12.59 -8.31 -7.61
N ARG A 410 -12.85 -7.06 -8.01
CA ARG A 410 -14.21 -6.53 -8.10
C ARG A 410 -15.05 -7.35 -9.08
N ASN A 411 -14.49 -7.78 -10.21
CA ASN A 411 -15.20 -8.61 -11.18
C ASN A 411 -15.52 -10.01 -10.62
N LEU A 412 -14.56 -10.68 -9.96
CA LEU A 412 -14.80 -11.97 -9.28
C LEU A 412 -15.93 -11.87 -8.26
N ARG A 413 -15.95 -10.78 -7.48
CA ARG A 413 -17.01 -10.52 -6.49
C ARG A 413 -18.37 -10.32 -7.15
N ARG A 414 -18.43 -9.51 -8.22
CA ARG A 414 -19.67 -9.30 -8.99
C ARG A 414 -20.19 -10.60 -9.58
N GLU A 415 -19.31 -11.45 -10.13
CA GLU A 415 -19.69 -12.77 -10.63
C GLU A 415 -20.22 -13.70 -9.54
N SER A 416 -19.59 -13.69 -8.37
CA SER A 416 -20.03 -14.49 -7.23
C SER A 416 -21.42 -14.07 -6.73
N ILE A 417 -21.74 -12.77 -6.81
CA ILE A 417 -23.05 -12.23 -6.47
C ILE A 417 -24.09 -12.61 -7.53
N THR A 418 -23.78 -12.47 -8.82
CA THR A 418 -24.74 -12.73 -9.92
C THR A 418 -25.02 -14.20 -10.14
N LYS A 419 -24.04 -15.07 -9.87
CA LYS A 419 -24.16 -16.54 -9.99
C LYS A 419 -24.73 -17.20 -8.73
N ARG A 420 -25.06 -16.45 -7.67
CA ARG A 420 -25.64 -16.99 -6.44
C ARG A 420 -27.02 -17.57 -6.75
N THR A 421 -27.12 -18.90 -6.81
CA THR A 421 -28.40 -19.60 -6.93
C THR A 421 -29.20 -19.34 -5.67
N VAL A 422 -30.26 -18.53 -5.79
CA VAL A 422 -31.29 -18.44 -4.76
C VAL A 422 -31.94 -19.82 -4.70
N GLU A 423 -31.81 -20.51 -3.56
CA GLU A 423 -32.58 -21.72 -3.33
C GLU A 423 -34.06 -21.38 -3.58
N LYS A 424 -34.69 -22.10 -4.52
CA LYS A 424 -36.12 -21.96 -4.73
C LYS A 424 -36.79 -22.43 -3.44
N VAL A 425 -37.24 -21.46 -2.64
CA VAL A 425 -38.09 -21.74 -1.49
C VAL A 425 -39.32 -22.47 -2.02
N ASP A 426 -39.51 -23.71 -1.58
CA ASP A 426 -40.71 -24.47 -1.88
C ASP A 426 -41.87 -23.89 -1.07
N TRP A 427 -42.67 -23.06 -1.71
CA TRP A 427 -43.85 -22.44 -1.11
C TRP A 427 -45.00 -23.44 -0.88
N ALA A 428 -44.88 -24.70 -1.31
CA ALA A 428 -45.95 -25.70 -1.14
C ALA A 428 -46.28 -25.99 0.33
N ASN A 429 -45.31 -25.83 1.23
CA ASN A 429 -45.48 -26.05 2.67
C ASN A 429 -45.39 -24.75 3.51
N ALA A 430 -45.40 -23.59 2.86
CA ALA A 430 -45.36 -22.32 3.58
C ALA A 430 -46.68 -22.15 4.38
N PRO A 431 -46.62 -21.88 5.70
CA PRO A 431 -47.82 -21.72 6.51
C PRO A 431 -48.67 -20.57 5.97
N SER A 432 -49.87 -20.88 5.50
CA SER A 432 -50.82 -19.88 5.02
C SER A 432 -51.62 -19.33 6.20
N ALA A 433 -51.48 -18.02 6.47
CA ALA A 433 -52.31 -17.32 7.44
C ALA A 433 -53.66 -16.90 6.81
N ILE A 434 -54.30 -17.80 6.07
CA ILE A 434 -55.65 -17.57 5.52
C ILE A 434 -56.63 -18.27 6.45
N SER A 435 -57.18 -17.52 7.40
CA SER A 435 -58.40 -17.92 8.08
C SER A 435 -59.54 -17.86 7.06
N ALA A 436 -60.22 -19.00 6.86
CA ALA A 436 -61.34 -19.11 5.93
C ALA A 436 -62.39 -18.03 6.22
N VAL A 437 -62.69 -17.21 5.22
CA VAL A 437 -63.88 -16.37 5.22
C VAL A 437 -65.01 -17.23 4.67
N ASN A 438 -65.87 -17.74 5.55
CA ASN A 438 -67.15 -18.30 5.13
C ASN A 438 -68.07 -17.14 4.72
N PHE A 439 -68.58 -17.19 3.49
CA PHE A 439 -69.66 -16.33 3.03
C PHE A 439 -71.01 -16.84 3.51
#